data_AF-A0A672K4U8-F1
#
_entry.id   AF-A0A672K4U8-F1
#
_cell.length_a   1.000
_cell.length_b   1.000
_cell.length_c   1.000
_cell.angle_alpha   90.00
_cell.angle_beta   90.00
_cell.angle_gamma   90.00
#
_symmetry.space_group_name_H-M   'P 1'
#
loop_
_entity.id
_entity.type
_entity.pdbx_description
1 polymer ?
#
loop_
_entity_poly.entity_id
_entity_poly.type
_entity_poly.pdbx_seq_one_letter_code
_entity_poly.pdbx_strand_id
1 'polypeptide(L)' 'VLVGKDREGFFTNGLTLGSKKCSVIRDSLLVDNDWTMDIRTKSQGGEATYNITVGKAAKGTSPFLFHHKYLLLVKLPFFF' A
#
# COMPACT_ATOMS: atom_id res chain seq x y z
N VAL A 1 -5.33 -7.20 -5.11
CA VAL A 1 -4.05 -7.41 -5.83
C VAL A 1 -3.41 -6.05 -6.05
N LEU A 2 -2.27 -5.74 -5.43
CA LEU A 2 -1.53 -4.47 -5.61
C LEU A 2 -0.82 -4.35 -6.98
N VAL A 3 -0.94 -5.40 -7.80
CA VAL A 3 -0.26 -5.59 -9.10
C VAL A 3 -1.26 -5.66 -10.25
N GLY A 4 -2.47 -5.14 -10.06
CA GLY A 4 -3.50 -5.14 -11.09
C GLY A 4 -3.02 -4.40 -12.34
N LYS A 5 -3.45 -4.88 -13.52
CA LYS A 5 -3.14 -4.20 -14.80
C LYS A 5 -3.84 -2.85 -14.92
N ASP A 6 -5.02 -2.72 -14.32
CA ASP A 6 -5.78 -1.48 -14.27
C ASP A 6 -5.37 -0.65 -13.04
N ARG A 7 -4.43 0.27 -13.28
CA ARG A 7 -3.89 1.16 -12.24
C ARG A 7 -4.76 2.40 -12.03
N GLU A 8 -5.46 2.83 -13.08
CA GLU A 8 -6.38 3.97 -13.01
C GLU A 8 -7.63 3.63 -12.19
N GLY A 9 -8.14 2.41 -12.34
CA GLY A 9 -9.27 1.89 -11.56
C GLY A 9 -9.03 1.88 -10.05
N PHE A 10 -7.78 1.94 -9.57
CA PHE A 10 -7.49 2.04 -8.15
C PHE A 10 -7.80 3.41 -7.54
N PHE A 11 -7.76 4.48 -8.32
CA PHE A 11 -8.11 5.82 -7.83
C PHE A 11 -9.62 5.95 -7.62
N THR A 12 -10.43 5.35 -8.51
CA THR A 12 -11.89 5.43 -8.46
C THR A 12 -12.48 4.39 -7.51
N ASN A 13 -12.09 3.12 -7.64
CA ASN A 13 -12.66 2.02 -6.87
C ASN A 13 -11.96 1.80 -5.52
N GLY A 14 -10.74 2.33 -5.37
CA GLY A 14 -9.88 2.00 -4.23
C GLY A 14 -9.37 0.57 -4.29
N LEU A 15 -8.82 0.11 -3.17
CA LEU A 15 -8.33 -1.27 -3.03
C LEU A 15 -8.56 -1.77 -1.60
N THR A 16 -8.35 -3.06 -1.39
CA THR A 16 -8.46 -3.68 -0.07
C THR A 16 -7.12 -4.28 0.35
N LEU A 17 -6.63 -3.91 1.54
CA LEU A 17 -5.45 -4.48 2.18
C LEU A 17 -5.89 -5.21 3.46
N GLY A 18 -5.68 -6.52 3.55
CA GLY A 18 -6.01 -7.29 4.75
C GLY A 18 -7.46 -7.06 5.23
N SER A 19 -8.42 -7.07 4.30
CA SER A 19 -9.85 -6.80 4.55
C SER A 19 -10.21 -5.37 4.96
N LYS A 20 -9.27 -4.42 4.95
CA LYS A 20 -9.54 -2.98 5.13
C LYS A 20 -9.65 -2.30 3.78
N LYS A 21 -10.73 -1.54 3.57
CA LYS A 21 -10.89 -0.68 2.39
C LYS A 21 -9.89 0.45 2.46
N CYS A 22 -9.34 0.81 1.31
CA CYS A 22 -8.32 1.83 1.18
C CYS A 22 -8.57 2.67 -0.07
N SER A 23 -8.12 3.93 -0.04
CA SER A 23 -8.00 4.80 -1.21
C SER A 23 -6.52 4.98 -1.55
N VAL A 24 -6.21 4.89 -2.84
CA VAL A 24 -4.89 5.27 -3.35
C VAL A 24 -4.79 6.79 -3.35
N ILE A 25 -3.68 7.31 -2.83
CA ILE A 25 -3.32 8.73 -2.86
C ILE A 25 -2.36 8.99 -4.02
N ARG A 26 -1.34 8.14 -4.17
CA ARG A 26 -0.33 8.21 -5.23
C ARG A 26 0.06 6.81 -5.66
N ASP A 27 0.25 6.59 -6.95
CA ASP A 27 0.74 5.32 -7.47
C ASP A 27 1.96 5.50 -8.40
N SER A 28 3.14 5.38 -7.82
CA SER A 28 4.42 5.35 -8.53
C SER A 28 5.10 3.97 -8.46
N LEU A 29 4.36 2.90 -8.12
CA LEU A 29 4.95 1.59 -7.80
C LEU A 29 5.70 0.96 -8.99
N LEU A 30 5.27 1.29 -10.21
CA LEU A 30 5.87 0.85 -11.47
C LEU A 30 6.65 1.95 -12.19
N VAL A 31 6.78 3.14 -11.59
CA VAL A 31 7.62 4.21 -12.09
C VAL A 31 9.05 3.91 -11.63
N ASP A 32 9.97 3.87 -12.58
CA ASP A 32 11.39 3.65 -12.28
C ASP A 32 11.92 4.74 -11.36
N ASN A 33 12.78 4.34 -10.40
CA ASN A 33 13.38 5.18 -9.35
C ASN A 33 12.43 5.71 -8.25
N ASP A 34 11.12 5.54 -8.35
CA ASP A 34 10.18 5.89 -7.26
C ASP A 34 9.77 4.62 -6.50
N TRP A 35 9.17 3.65 -7.20
CA TRP A 35 8.76 2.35 -6.63
C TRP A 35 7.89 2.44 -5.37
N THR A 36 7.23 3.57 -5.15
CA THR A 36 6.34 3.80 -4.01
C THR A 36 4.88 3.92 -4.43
N MET A 37 3.99 3.55 -3.52
CA MET A 37 2.56 3.83 -3.62
C MET A 37 2.04 4.23 -2.25
N ASP A 38 1.36 5.37 -2.17
CA ASP A 38 0.76 5.86 -0.93
C ASP A 38 -0.73 5.59 -0.92
N ILE A 39 -1.20 5.05 0.19
CA ILE A 39 -2.56 4.55 0.39
C ILE A 39 -3.05 5.04 1.75
N ARG A 40 -4.34 5.34 1.86
CA ARG A 40 -4.98 5.61 3.16
C ARG A 40 -6.12 4.65 3.40
N THR A 41 -6.25 4.16 4.64
CA THR A 41 -7.40 3.35 5.03
C THR A 41 -8.68 4.20 5.02
N LYS A 42 -9.77 3.60 4.55
CA LYS A 42 -11.11 4.18 4.62
C LYS A 42 -11.76 3.69 5.91
N SER A 43 -12.29 4.63 6.68
CA SER A 43 -13.13 4.31 7.83
C SER A 43 -14.52 3.89 7.35
N GLN A 44 -15.11 2.89 8.01
CA GLN A 44 -16.50 2.48 7.79
C GLN A 44 -17.47 3.05 8.85
N GLY A 45 -16.97 3.51 10.00
CA GLY A 45 -17.80 3.95 11.13
C GLY A 45 -17.15 4.99 12.04
N GLY A 46 -16.26 5.83 11.52
CA GLY A 46 -15.56 6.89 12.27
C GLY A 46 -14.25 6.45 12.94
N GLU A 47 -13.77 5.24 12.72
CA GLU A 47 -12.48 4.78 13.24
C GLU A 47 -11.29 5.56 12.67
N ALA A 48 -10.19 5.59 13.44
CA ALA A 48 -8.97 6.24 12.99
C ALA A 48 -8.49 5.65 11.66
N THR A 49 -8.12 6.54 10.74
CA THR A 49 -7.57 6.18 9.45
C THR A 49 -6.06 6.45 9.44
N TYR A 50 -5.31 5.58 8.79
CA TYR A 50 -3.85 5.62 8.77
C TYR A 50 -3.34 5.58 7.34
N ASN A 51 -2.20 6.23 7.13
CA ASN A 51 -1.49 6.22 5.87
C ASN A 51 -0.57 5.00 5.82
N ILE A 52 -0.47 4.41 4.62
CA ILE A 52 0.30 3.22 4.32
C ILE A 52 1.12 3.53 3.08
N THR A 53 2.43 3.38 3.19
CA THR A 53 3.33 3.48 2.04
C THR A 53 3.78 2.07 1.65
N VAL A 54 3.56 1.72 0.39
CA VAL A 54 3.97 0.45 -0.20
C VAL A 54 5.22 0.70 -1.02
N GLY A 55 6.31 0.00 -0.70
CA GLY A 55 7.53 -0.01 -1.49
C GLY A 55 7.67 -1.32 -2.28
N LYS A 56 8.02 -1.22 -3.57
CA LYS A 56 8.43 -2.37 -4.38
C LYS A 56 9.93 -2.57 -4.20
N ALA A 57 10.32 -3.65 -3.54
CA ALA A 57 11.71 -4.07 -3.47
C ALA A 57 12.09 -4.93 -4.69
N ALA A 58 13.34 -4.85 -5.13
CA ALA A 58 13.92 -5.88 -6.00
C ALA A 58 13.82 -7.23 -5.29
N LYS A 59 13.67 -8.32 -6.05
CA LYS A 59 13.54 -9.69 -5.51
C LYS A 59 14.87 -10.13 -4.88
N GLY A 60 15.18 -9.63 -3.69
CA GLY A 60 16.38 -9.91 -2.91
C GLY A 60 16.05 -10.81 -1.73
N THR A 61 16.82 -11.87 -1.57
CA THR A 61 16.80 -12.84 -0.47
C THR A 61 17.06 -12.16 0.88
N SER A 62 16.01 -11.66 1.53
CA SER A 62 16.05 -11.32 2.96
C SER A 62 15.33 -12.41 3.77
N PRO A 63 15.92 -12.91 4.88
CA PRO A 63 15.34 -14.01 5.67
C PRO A 63 14.09 -13.61 6.48
N PHE A 64 13.71 -12.33 6.46
CA PHE A 64 12.47 -11.86 7.08
C PHE A 64 11.29 -12.11 6.15
N LEU A 65 10.62 -13.22 6.44
CA LEU A 65 9.37 -13.72 5.92
C LEU A 65 8.33 -12.61 5.63
N PHE A 66 8.18 -12.22 4.37
CA PHE A 66 6.92 -11.69 3.84
C PHE A 66 6.59 -12.44 2.56
N HIS A 67 5.54 -13.26 2.62
CA HIS A 67 5.13 -14.19 1.57
C HIS A 67 4.58 -13.52 0.29
N HIS A 68 4.71 -12.20 0.15
CA HIS A 68 4.40 -11.48 -1.07
C HIS A 68 5.39 -10.33 -1.28
N LYS A 69 5.78 -10.15 -2.54
CA LYS A 69 6.81 -9.26 -3.14
C LYS A 69 6.77 -7.75 -2.79
N TYR A 70 6.16 -7.32 -1.69
CA TYR A 70 5.94 -5.92 -1.35
C TYR A 70 6.31 -5.65 0.10
N LEU A 71 7.14 -4.64 0.34
CA LEU A 71 7.40 -4.15 1.70
C LEU A 71 6.26 -3.20 2.07
N LEU A 72 5.42 -3.64 2.99
CA LEU A 72 4.36 -2.82 3.57
C LEU A 72 4.92 -2.09 4.79
N LEU A 73 5.37 -0.85 4.61
CA LEU A 73 5.71 0.02 5.74
C LEU A 73 4.41 0.65 6.25
N VAL A 74 3.76 -0.05 7.18
CA VAL A 74 2.67 0.52 7.97
C VAL A 74 3.31 1.49 8.96
N LYS A 75 3.14 2.80 8.74
CA LYS A 75 3.50 3.80 9.73
C LYS A 75 2.56 3.59 10.94
N LEU A 76 3.07 2.94 11.98
CA LEU A 76 2.35 2.72 13.23
C LEU A 76 1.92 4.07 13.83
N PRO A 77 0.74 4.17 14.49
CA PRO A 77 0.22 5.40 15.07
C PRO A 77 0.88 5.77 16.41
N PHE A 78 2.19 5.53 16.59
CA PHE A 78 2.89 5.82 17.83
C PHE A 78 4.22 6.53 17.54
N PHE A 79 4.25 7.84 17.78
CA PHE A 79 5.39 8.56 18.37
C PHE A 79 4.90 9.97 18.78
N PHE A 80 4.59 10.12 20.07
CA PHE A 80 4.85 11.31 20.89
C PHE A 80 5.66 10.83 22.09
#